data_AF-A0A968A846-F1
#
_entry.id   AF-A0A968A846-F1
#
_cell.length_a   1.000
_cell.length_b   1.000
_cell.length_c   1.000
_cell.angle_alpha   90.00
_cell.angle_beta   90.00
_cell.angle_gamma   90.00
#
_symmetry.space_group_name_H-M   'P 1'
#
loop_
_entity.id
_entity.type
_entity.pdbx_description
1 polymer ?
#
loop_
_entity_poly.entity_id
_entity_poly.type
_entity_poly.pdbx_seq_one_letter_code
_entity_poly.pdbx_strand_id
1 'polypeptide(L)'
;AVFTGRLVSYKGLPLLLEVWRKIYDRRQNVTLLLLGTGGLDIHNCETELKAYVEENNLQETVRFTGAVQNVPDYLQAADVFVFPTED
;
A
#
# COMPACT_ATOMS: atom_id res chain seq x y z
N ALA A 1 2.13 6.16 -6.94
CA ALA A 1 0.75 5.90 -6.50
C ALA A 1 0.68 5.91 -4.98
N VAL A 2 -0.45 6.32 -4.40
CA VAL A 2 -0.61 6.42 -2.95
C VAL A 2 -1.95 5.86 -2.51
N PHE A 3 -1.95 5.13 -1.40
CA PHE A 3 -3.13 4.75 -0.64
C PHE A 3 -3.02 5.37 0.76
N THR A 4 -4.15 5.80 1.34
CA THR A 4 -4.19 6.27 2.72
C THR A 4 -5.37 5.68 3.48
N GLY A 5 -5.12 5.22 4.71
CA GLY A 5 -6.11 4.71 5.64
C GLY A 5 -5.56 3.57 6.51
N ARG A 6 -6.40 3.03 7.40
CA ARG A 6 -6.05 1.81 8.15
C ARG A 6 -5.62 0.67 7.23
N LEU A 7 -4.58 -0.07 7.61
CA LEU A 7 -4.09 -1.23 6.86
C LEU A 7 -4.85 -2.49 7.29
N VAL A 8 -6.05 -2.64 6.73
CA VAL A 8 -6.99 -3.71 7.05
C VAL A 8 -7.43 -4.43 5.78
N SER A 9 -7.70 -5.73 5.87
CA SER A 9 -7.90 -6.60 4.71
C SER A 9 -9.07 -6.17 3.82
N TYR A 10 -10.20 -5.78 4.40
CA TYR A 10 -11.41 -5.34 3.67
C TYR A 10 -11.22 -4.04 2.86
N LYS A 11 -10.07 -3.37 2.97
CA LYS A 11 -9.71 -2.26 2.07
C LYS A 11 -9.01 -2.71 0.79
N GLY A 12 -8.95 -4.02 0.52
CA GLY A 12 -8.40 -4.61 -0.69
C GLY A 12 -6.89 -4.43 -0.86
N LEU A 13 -6.16 -4.22 0.24
CA LEU A 13 -4.71 -4.06 0.21
C LEU A 13 -3.95 -5.32 -0.29
N PRO A 14 -4.38 -6.56 0.05
CA PRO A 14 -3.76 -7.76 -0.53
C PRO A 14 -3.88 -7.78 -2.06
N LEU A 15 -5.08 -7.53 -2.59
CA LEU A 15 -5.33 -7.43 -4.04
C LEU A 15 -4.49 -6.30 -4.67
N LEU A 16 -4.39 -5.15 -4.00
CA LEU A 16 -3.55 -4.05 -4.46
C LEU A 16 -2.10 -4.49 -4.64
N LEU A 17 -1.51 -5.23 -3.70
CA LEU A 17 -0.13 -5.71 -3.83
C LEU A 17 0.04 -6.73 -4.97
N GLU A 18 -0.93 -7.62 -5.19
CA GLU A 18 -0.92 -8.54 -6.31
C GLU A 18 -0.94 -7.82 -7.67
N VAL A 19 -1.77 -6.80 -7.79
CA VAL A 19 -1.84 -5.95 -8.97
C VAL A 19 -0.54 -5.14 -9.11
N TRP A 20 -0.02 -4.61 -8.01
CA TRP A 20 1.21 -3.84 -8.00
C TRP A 20 2.40 -4.63 -8.51
N ARG A 21 2.55 -5.90 -8.10
CA ARG A 21 3.57 -6.81 -8.64
C ARG A 21 3.51 -6.88 -10.17
N LYS A 22 2.32 -7.11 -10.73
CA LYS A 22 2.10 -7.17 -12.19
C LYS A 22 2.41 -5.86 -12.90
N ILE A 23 2.19 -4.72 -12.23
CA ILE A 23 2.55 -3.39 -12.76
C ILE A 23 4.08 -3.25 -12.76
N TYR A 24 4.75 -3.58 -11.66
CA TYR A 24 6.20 -3.50 -11.51
C TYR A 24 6.94 -4.37 -12.53
N ASP A 25 6.43 -5.59 -12.79
CA ASP A 25 6.97 -6.49 -13.82
C ASP A 25 6.96 -5.87 -15.22
N ARG A 26 6.02 -4.96 -15.50
CA ARG A 26 5.89 -4.27 -16.79
C ARG A 26 6.57 -2.91 -16.82
N ARG A 27 6.73 -2.25 -15.67
CA ARG A 27 7.32 -0.92 -15.52
C ARG A 27 8.04 -0.82 -14.18
N GLN A 28 9.37 -0.84 -14.22
CA GLN A 28 10.18 -0.84 -12.99
C GLN A 28 10.26 0.53 -12.30
N ASN A 29 9.97 1.64 -13.01
CA ASN A 29 9.95 2.98 -12.43
C ASN A 29 8.56 3.34 -11.89
N VAL A 30 8.10 2.62 -10.87
CA VAL A 30 6.83 2.86 -10.17
C VAL A 30 7.06 2.75 -8.66
N THR A 31 6.36 3.57 -7.89
CA THR A 31 6.37 3.51 -6.42
C THR A 31 4.95 3.55 -5.85
N LEU A 32 4.68 2.69 -4.88
CA LEU A 32 3.45 2.64 -4.09
C LEU A 32 3.75 3.03 -2.65
N LEU A 33 3.07 4.08 -2.18
CA LEU A 33 3.11 4.50 -0.79
C LEU A 33 1.83 4.04 -0.08
N LEU A 34 1.99 3.29 1.01
CA LEU A 34 0.90 2.86 1.89
C LEU A 34 0.95 3.68 3.17
N LEU A 35 0.03 4.64 3.30
CA LEU A 35 -0.06 5.56 4.44
C LEU A 35 -1.07 5.06 5.46
N GLY A 36 -0.63 4.85 6.69
CA GLY A 36 -1.43 4.38 7.81
C GLY A 36 -0.83 3.17 8.49
N THR A 37 -1.57 2.63 9.46
CA THR A 37 -1.23 1.41 10.19
C THR A 37 -2.47 0.54 10.33
N GLY A 38 -2.28 -0.76 10.55
CA GLY A 38 -3.40 -1.63 10.93
C GLY A 38 -3.76 -1.52 12.41
N GLY A 39 -2.79 -1.12 13.25
CA GLY A 39 -3.00 -0.89 14.68
C GLY A 39 -3.55 -2.12 15.41
N LEU A 40 -4.52 -1.91 16.29
CA LEU A 40 -5.22 -2.97 17.04
C LEU A 40 -6.50 -3.46 16.35
N ASP A 41 -6.71 -3.11 15.07
CA ASP A 41 -7.89 -3.55 14.31
C ASP A 41 -7.85 -5.08 14.12
N ILE A 42 -8.98 -5.77 14.31
CA ILE A 42 -9.05 -7.23 14.17
C ILE A 42 -8.79 -7.71 12.75
N HIS A 43 -8.94 -6.83 11.76
CA HIS A 43 -8.65 -7.09 10.36
C HIS A 43 -7.30 -6.51 9.92
N ASN A 44 -6.45 -6.10 10.87
CA ASN A 44 -5.09 -5.65 10.59
C ASN A 44 -4.37 -6.71 9.75
N CYS A 45 -3.88 -6.29 8.58
CA CYS A 45 -3.13 -7.15 7.67
C CYS A 45 -1.71 -6.61 7.39
N GLU A 46 -1.22 -5.64 8.18
CA GLU A 46 0.05 -4.96 7.93
C GLU A 46 1.25 -5.91 7.90
N THR A 47 1.26 -6.93 8.77
CA THR A 47 2.34 -7.94 8.81
C THR A 47 2.33 -8.81 7.55
N GLU A 48 1.15 -9.25 7.11
CA GLU A 48 0.94 -10.05 5.92
C GLU A 48 1.32 -9.27 4.66
N LEU A 49 0.97 -7.98 4.59
CA LEU A 49 1.38 -7.10 3.49
C LEU A 49 2.90 -6.94 3.45
N LYS A 50 3.57 -6.75 4.59
CA LYS A 50 5.03 -6.64 4.66
C LYS A 50 5.72 -7.95 4.24
N ALA A 51 5.22 -9.09 4.72
CA ALA A 51 5.71 -10.41 4.31
C ALA A 51 5.56 -10.63 2.80
N TYR A 52 4.40 -10.30 2.23
CA TYR A 52 4.18 -10.39 0.78
C TYR A 52 5.17 -9.53 -0.01
N VAL A 53 5.41 -8.29 0.43
CA VAL A 53 6.38 -7.38 -0.20
C VAL A 53 7.78 -7.98 -0.17
N GLU A 54 8.18 -8.59 0.95
CA GLU A 54 9.48 -9.23 1.08
C GLU A 54 9.62 -10.50 0.22
N GLU A 55 8.67 -11.42 0.30
CA GLU A 55 8.63 -12.67 -0.47
C GLU A 55 8.63 -12.44 -1.99
N ASN A 56 8.08 -11.31 -2.44
CA ASN A 56 7.98 -10.96 -3.86
C ASN A 56 9.03 -9.95 -4.32
N ASN A 57 10.03 -9.63 -3.50
CA ASN A 57 11.10 -8.67 -3.82
C ASN A 57 10.59 -7.27 -4.24
N LEU A 58 9.52 -6.79 -3.60
CA LEU A 58 8.87 -5.52 -3.89
C LEU A 58 9.32 -4.37 -2.98
N GLN A 59 10.30 -4.60 -2.09
CA GLN A 59 10.80 -3.62 -1.11
C GLN A 59 11.29 -2.33 -1.78
N GLU A 60 11.76 -2.40 -3.03
CA GLU A 60 12.23 -1.24 -3.80
C GLU A 60 11.09 -0.41 -4.39
N THR A 61 9.88 -0.95 -4.51
CA THR A 61 8.73 -0.25 -5.11
C THR A 61 7.56 0.00 -4.15
N VAL A 62 7.44 -0.73 -3.04
CA VAL A 62 6.41 -0.50 -2.02
C VAL A 62 7.04 0.10 -0.77
N ARG A 63 6.44 1.16 -0.20
CA ARG A 63 6.86 1.76 1.07
C ARG A 63 5.69 1.88 2.03
N PHE A 64 5.88 1.38 3.23
CA PHE A 64 4.98 1.58 4.36
C PHE A 64 5.46 2.80 5.15
N THR A 65 4.67 3.87 5.19
CA THR A 65 5.07 5.10 5.90
C THR A 65 4.69 5.07 7.38
N GLY A 66 3.82 4.14 7.78
CA GLY A 66 3.11 4.21 9.05
C GLY A 66 2.10 5.36 9.07
N ALA A 67 1.65 5.73 10.26
CA ALA A 67 0.73 6.85 10.45
C ALA A 67 1.46 8.18 10.24
N VAL A 68 0.91 9.03 9.38
CA VAL A 68 1.44 10.37 9.06
C VAL A 68 0.37 11.42 9.32
N GLN A 69 0.78 12.63 9.72
CA GLN A 69 -0.14 13.75 9.96
C GLN A 69 -0.41 14.59 8.70
N ASN A 70 0.54 14.60 7.76
CA ASN A 70 0.53 15.43 6.56
C ASN A 70 0.08 14.66 5.31
N VAL A 71 -1.00 13.87 5.42
CA VAL A 71 -1.58 13.13 4.28
C VAL A 71 -1.80 13.99 3.02
N PRO A 72 -2.27 15.26 3.11
CA PRO A 72 -2.44 16.11 1.92
C PRO A 72 -1.17 16.28 1.09
N ASP A 73 0.01 16.37 1.71
CA ASP A 73 1.27 16.56 1.00
C ASP A 73 1.61 15.33 0.14
N TYR A 74 1.39 14.12 0.69
CA TYR A 74 1.60 12.87 -0.05
C TYR A 74 0.60 12.70 -1.19
N LEU A 75 -0.66 13.10 -0.99
CA LEU A 75 -1.67 13.08 -2.04
C LEU A 75 -1.31 14.04 -3.18
N GLN A 76 -0.85 15.26 -2.84
CA GLN A 76 -0.44 16.25 -3.84
C GLN A 76 0.82 15.84 -4.61
N ALA A 77 1.74 15.11 -3.96
CA ALA A 77 2.96 14.61 -4.59
C ALA A 77 2.75 13.34 -5.43
N ALA A 78 1.59 12.70 -5.38
CA ALA A 78 1.34 11.44 -6.06
C ALA A 78 0.66 11.64 -7.43
N ASP A 79 1.13 10.90 -8.44
CA ASP A 79 0.48 10.88 -9.77
C ASP A 79 -0.91 10.24 -9.74
N VAL A 80 -1.13 9.29 -8.81
CA VAL A 80 -2.33 8.46 -8.73
C VAL A 80 -2.67 8.18 -7.27
N PHE A 81 -3.92 8.41 -6.90
CA PHE A 81 -4.54 7.90 -5.68
C PHE A 81 -5.24 6.56 -5.94
N VAL A 82 -5.11 5.61 -5.01
CA VAL A 82 -5.70 4.27 -5.13
C VAL A 82 -6.75 4.04 -4.06
N PHE A 83 -7.93 3.58 -4.47
CA PHE A 83 -9.04 3.23 -3.60
C PHE A 83 -9.54 1.82 -3.92
N PRO A 84 -8.93 0.76 -3.37
CA PRO A 84 -9.22 -0.63 -3.72
C PRO A 84 -10.21 -1.29 -2.75
N THR A 85 -11.03 -0.50 -2.03
CA THR A 85 -11.93 -1.04 -1.00
C THR A 85 -12.94 -2.01 -1.61
N GLU A 86 -13.13 -3.14 -0.93
CA GLU A 86 -14.05 -4.19 -1.32
C GLU A 86 -15.44 -3.93 -0.71
N ASP A 87 -16.49 -4.45 -1.36
CA ASP A 87 -17.90 -4.35 -0.90
C ASP A 87 -18.21 -5.30 0.27
#